data_AF-A0A2X0QVC5-F1
#
_entry.id   AF-A0A2X0QVC5-F1
#
_cell.length_a   1.000
_cell.length_b   1.000
_cell.length_c   1.000
_cell.angle_alpha   90.00
_cell.angle_beta   90.00
_cell.angle_gamma   90.00
#
_symmetry.space_group_name_H-M   'P 1'
#
loop_
_entity.id
_entity.type
_entity.pdbx_description
1 polymer ?
#
loop_
_entity_poly.entity_id
_entity_poly.type
_entity_poly.pdbx_seq_one_letter_code
_entity_poly.pdbx_strand_id
1 'polypeptide(L)'
;MTVRDITRHKNSNFVDWEDKPIVNITGEMCRDRFKQISTRSPVQANQAFRILRTLINFSIDEENPRFNPVQILSKKGLWNPNNSKSGSIPLEKIGIVWNKLQERRRSPAMLPIAQTGADITFLSC
;
A
#
# COMPACT_ATOMS: atom_id res chain seq x y z
N MET A 1 8.82 -2.77 -1.23
CA MET A 1 8.34 -3.02 0.15
C MET A 1 9.35 -2.39 1.08
N THR A 2 8.95 -1.40 1.87
CA THR A 2 9.84 -0.67 2.80
C THR A 2 9.48 -1.00 4.25
N VAL A 3 10.40 -0.75 5.20
CA VAL A 3 10.13 -0.89 6.64
C VAL A 3 8.89 -0.08 7.04
N ARG A 4 8.74 1.13 6.50
CA ARG A 4 7.57 1.98 6.69
C ARG A 4 6.26 1.29 6.27
N ASP A 5 6.27 0.58 5.14
CA ASP A 5 5.08 -0.15 4.67
C ASP A 5 4.71 -1.29 5.63
N ILE A 6 5.72 -2.01 6.14
CA ILE A 6 5.54 -3.08 7.12
C ILE A 6 4.91 -2.52 8.39
N THR A 7 5.51 -1.50 9.00
CA THR A 7 5.00 -0.87 10.22
C THR A 7 3.60 -0.30 10.02
N ARG A 8 3.34 0.33 8.87
CA ARG A 8 2.01 0.86 8.54
C ARG A 8 0.96 -0.24 8.53
N HIS A 9 1.22 -1.35 7.85
CA HIS A 9 0.23 -2.43 7.74
C HIS A 9 0.07 -3.22 9.04
N LYS A 10 1.15 -3.39 9.80
CA LYS A 10 1.11 -3.91 11.17
C LYS A 10 0.14 -3.09 12.03
N ASN A 11 0.34 -1.78 12.08
CA ASN A 11 -0.41 -0.86 12.94
C ASN A 11 -1.82 -0.52 12.41
N SER A 12 -2.26 -1.05 11.28
CA SER A 12 -3.57 -0.72 10.70
C SER A 12 -4.36 -1.93 10.22
N ASN A 13 -3.79 -2.74 9.34
CA ASN A 13 -4.50 -3.85 8.69
C ASN A 13 -4.49 -5.13 9.52
N PHE A 14 -3.50 -5.27 10.39
CA PHE A 14 -3.21 -6.48 11.17
C PHE A 14 -3.04 -6.20 12.67
N VAL A 15 -3.57 -5.07 13.17
CA VAL A 15 -3.39 -4.66 14.57
C VAL A 15 -3.90 -5.72 15.56
N ASP A 16 -5.01 -6.37 15.23
CA ASP A 16 -5.61 -7.45 16.03
C ASP A 16 -4.89 -8.81 15.86
N TRP A 17 -3.91 -8.88 14.97
CA TRP A 17 -3.09 -10.08 14.73
C TRP A 17 -1.66 -9.91 15.26
N GLU A 18 -1.32 -8.75 15.84
CA GLU A 18 0.02 -8.48 16.38
C GLU A 18 0.40 -9.48 17.47
N ASP A 19 -0.48 -9.70 18.45
CA ASP A 19 -0.26 -10.63 19.56
C ASP A 19 -0.74 -12.06 19.26
N LYS A 20 -1.15 -12.33 18.01
CA LYS A 20 -1.71 -13.62 17.63
C LYS A 20 -0.58 -14.56 17.20
N PRO A 21 -0.44 -15.75 17.81
CA PRO A 21 0.50 -16.75 17.30
C PRO A 21 0.21 -17.07 15.83
N ILE A 22 1.25 -17.12 15.00
CA ILE A 22 1.07 -17.34 13.55
C ILE A 22 0.35 -18.67 13.27
N VAL A 23 0.49 -19.67 14.16
CA VAL A 23 -0.22 -20.96 14.06
C VAL A 23 -1.74 -20.82 14.10
N ASN A 24 -2.25 -19.73 14.69
CA ASN A 24 -3.67 -19.44 14.80
C ASN A 24 -4.19 -18.57 13.64
N ILE A 25 -3.34 -18.17 12.68
CA ILE A 25 -3.75 -17.44 11.49
C ILE A 25 -4.16 -18.46 10.41
N THR A 26 -5.45 -18.57 10.15
CA THR A 26 -5.98 -19.54 9.17
C THR A 26 -6.13 -18.93 7.77
N GLY A 27 -6.25 -19.79 6.75
CA GLY A 27 -6.53 -19.34 5.38
C GLY A 27 -7.87 -18.61 5.25
N GLU A 28 -8.86 -18.97 6.07
CA GLU A 28 -10.16 -18.29 6.08
C GLU A 28 -10.06 -16.88 6.64
N MET A 29 -9.32 -16.72 7.74
CA MET A 29 -9.02 -15.40 8.30
C MET A 29 -8.31 -14.52 7.27
N CYS A 30 -7.32 -15.07 6.56
CA CYS A 30 -6.64 -14.38 5.47
C CYS A 30 -7.60 -13.94 4.36
N ARG A 31 -8.49 -14.84 3.90
CA ARG A 31 -9.48 -14.54 2.86
C ARG A 31 -10.44 -13.43 3.30
N ASP A 32 -11.00 -13.55 4.49
CA ASP A 32 -12.05 -12.63 4.95
C ASP A 32 -11.46 -11.26 5.26
N ARG A 33 -10.28 -11.21 5.88
CA ARG A 33 -9.54 -9.97 6.08
C ARG A 33 -9.10 -9.33 4.76
N PHE A 34 -8.63 -10.12 3.79
CA PHE A 34 -8.28 -9.60 2.47
C PHE A 34 -9.49 -8.95 1.80
N LYS A 35 -10.67 -9.59 1.85
CA LYS A 35 -11.92 -9.05 1.33
C LYS A 35 -12.28 -7.73 2.02
N GLN A 36 -12.21 -7.67 3.36
CA GLN A 36 -12.48 -6.45 4.13
C GLN A 36 -11.54 -5.28 3.78
N ILE A 37 -10.25 -5.54 3.52
CA ILE A 37 -9.33 -4.47 3.14
C ILE A 37 -9.55 -4.07 1.67
N SER A 38 -9.92 -5.03 0.82
CA SER A 38 -10.15 -4.78 -0.60
C SER A 38 -11.33 -3.86 -0.87
N THR A 39 -12.37 -3.87 -0.02
CA THR A 39 -13.52 -2.96 -0.16
C THR A 39 -13.13 -1.49 -0.02
N ARG A 40 -12.16 -1.18 0.85
CA ARG A 40 -11.66 0.19 1.04
C ARG A 40 -10.50 0.55 0.12
N SER A 41 -9.58 -0.39 -0.12
CA SER A 41 -8.38 -0.14 -0.92
C SER A 41 -7.78 -1.44 -1.46
N PRO A 42 -8.10 -1.80 -2.72
CA PRO A 42 -7.62 -3.03 -3.36
C PRO A 42 -6.08 -3.13 -3.43
N VAL A 43 -5.42 -2.01 -3.74
CA VAL A 43 -3.95 -1.94 -3.84
C VAL A 43 -3.31 -2.16 -2.46
N GLN A 44 -3.85 -1.54 -1.42
CA GLN A 44 -3.37 -1.73 -0.05
C GLN A 44 -3.62 -3.14 0.47
N ALA A 45 -4.72 -3.78 0.08
CA ALA A 45 -4.98 -5.19 0.42
C ALA A 45 -3.90 -6.09 -0.21
N ASN A 46 -3.59 -5.87 -1.49
CA ASN A 46 -2.53 -6.61 -2.17
C ASN A 46 -1.17 -6.42 -1.48
N GLN A 47 -0.79 -5.19 -1.16
CA GLN A 47 0.48 -4.88 -0.50
C GLN A 47 0.57 -5.50 0.89
N ALA A 48 -0.49 -5.36 1.71
CA ALA A 48 -0.53 -5.90 3.06
C ALA A 48 -0.34 -7.42 3.08
N PHE A 49 -1.03 -8.15 2.20
CA PHE A 49 -0.94 -9.61 2.16
C PHE A 49 0.34 -10.12 1.52
N ARG A 50 0.99 -9.35 0.64
CA ARG A 50 2.36 -9.65 0.20
C ARG A 50 3.35 -9.56 1.36
N ILE A 51 3.26 -8.51 2.19
CA ILE A 51 4.07 -8.37 3.40
C ILE A 51 3.84 -9.55 4.35
N LEU A 52 2.58 -9.85 4.65
CA LEU A 52 2.23 -10.95 5.56
C LEU A 52 2.78 -12.29 5.04
N ARG A 53 2.65 -12.56 3.73
CA ARG A 53 3.22 -13.76 3.11
C ARG A 53 4.73 -13.86 3.35
N THR A 54 5.46 -12.77 3.16
CA THR A 54 6.91 -12.73 3.36
C THR A 54 7.29 -12.99 4.82
N LEU A 55 6.61 -12.34 5.78
CA LEU A 55 6.87 -12.54 7.21
C LEU A 55 6.63 -14.00 7.65
N ILE A 56 5.54 -14.60 7.18
CA ILE A 56 5.24 -16.00 7.51
C ILE A 56 6.23 -16.95 6.84
N ASN A 57 6.60 -16.70 5.58
CA ASN A 57 7.62 -17.51 4.90
C ASN A 57 8.97 -17.47 5.63
N PHE A 58 9.40 -16.29 6.09
CA PHE A 58 10.60 -16.15 6.90
C PHE A 58 10.56 -17.05 8.15
N SER A 59 9.44 -17.05 8.89
CA SER A 59 9.28 -17.95 10.06
C SER A 59 9.28 -19.45 9.71
N ILE A 60 8.78 -19.80 8.52
CA ILE A 60 8.71 -21.20 8.06
C ILE A 60 10.10 -21.74 7.79
N ASP A 61 10.96 -20.91 7.20
CA ASP A 61 12.32 -21.29 6.83
C ASP A 61 13.22 -21.49 8.07
N GLU A 62 12.93 -20.81 9.19
CA GLU A 62 13.74 -20.87 10.42
C GLU A 62 13.29 -21.92 11.45
N GLU A 63 11.98 -22.12 11.66
CA GLU A 63 11.50 -22.86 12.84
C GLU A 63 10.67 -24.12 12.52
N ASN A 64 9.81 -24.08 11.49
CA ASN A 64 8.88 -25.18 11.24
C ASN A 64 8.26 -25.13 9.81
N PRO A 65 8.47 -26.16 8.96
CA PRO A 65 7.88 -26.23 7.62
C PRO A 65 6.35 -26.40 7.70
N ARG A 66 5.63 -25.28 7.79
CA ARG A 66 4.15 -25.25 7.71
C ARG A 66 3.67 -24.59 6.42
N PHE A 67 2.42 -24.87 6.07
CA PHE A 67 1.75 -24.18 4.97
C PHE A 67 1.47 -22.71 5.32
N ASN A 68 1.85 -21.79 4.43
CA ASN A 68 1.54 -20.38 4.58
C ASN A 68 0.04 -20.11 4.23
N PRO A 69 -0.79 -19.66 5.20
CA PRO A 69 -2.22 -19.48 5.01
C PRO A 69 -2.58 -18.46 3.92
N VAL A 70 -1.67 -17.52 3.61
CA VAL A 70 -1.88 -16.50 2.57
C VAL A 70 -1.91 -17.11 1.17
N GLN A 71 -1.33 -18.29 0.95
CA GLN A 71 -1.33 -18.95 -0.36
C GLN A 71 -2.74 -19.26 -0.88
N ILE A 72 -3.76 -19.31 0.00
CA ILE A 72 -5.16 -19.48 -0.39
C ILE A 72 -5.63 -18.39 -1.37
N LEU A 73 -5.10 -17.16 -1.25
CA LEU A 73 -5.44 -16.05 -2.14
C LEU A 73 -4.99 -16.32 -3.57
N SER A 74 -3.78 -16.86 -3.74
CA SER A 74 -3.27 -17.28 -5.05
C SER A 74 -4.03 -18.49 -5.59
N LYS A 75 -4.25 -19.52 -4.76
CA LYS A 75 -4.96 -20.74 -5.17
C LYS A 75 -6.38 -20.46 -5.65
N LYS A 76 -7.05 -19.48 -5.05
CA LYS A 76 -8.43 -19.08 -5.41
C LYS A 76 -8.50 -17.90 -6.38
N GLY A 77 -7.36 -17.38 -6.87
CA GLY A 77 -7.34 -16.24 -7.80
C GLY A 77 -7.95 -14.95 -7.23
N LEU A 78 -7.83 -14.72 -5.92
CA LEU A 78 -8.53 -13.63 -5.22
C LEU A 78 -7.80 -12.28 -5.24
N TRP A 79 -6.57 -12.21 -5.76
CA TRP A 79 -5.80 -10.97 -5.78
C TRP A 79 -6.51 -9.88 -6.59
N ASN A 80 -6.50 -8.65 -6.08
CA ASN A 80 -7.11 -7.55 -6.80
C ASN A 80 -6.30 -7.20 -8.06
N PRO A 81 -6.95 -6.76 -9.15
CA PRO A 81 -6.25 -6.30 -10.34
C PRO A 81 -5.38 -5.07 -10.01
N ASN A 82 -4.18 -5.03 -10.59
CA ASN A 82 -3.27 -3.90 -10.42
C ASN A 82 -3.50 -2.86 -11.54
N ASN A 83 -4.49 -2.00 -11.33
CA ASN A 83 -4.75 -0.89 -12.25
C ASN A 83 -3.93 0.32 -11.81
N SER A 84 -2.73 0.49 -12.38
CA SER A 84 -1.99 1.74 -12.19
C SER A 84 -2.75 2.88 -12.85
N LYS A 85 -2.96 3.96 -12.10
CA LYS A 85 -3.51 5.19 -12.68
C LYS A 85 -2.38 5.88 -13.47
N SER A 86 -2.29 5.60 -14.76
CA SER A 86 -1.42 6.33 -15.67
C SER A 86 -2.18 7.54 -16.21
N GLY A 87 -2.22 8.61 -15.43
CA GLY A 87 -2.79 9.89 -15.88
C GLY A 87 -1.65 10.88 -16.09
N SER A 88 -1.31 11.16 -17.35
CA SER A 88 -0.45 12.30 -17.68
C SER A 88 -1.30 13.58 -17.72
N ILE A 89 -0.69 14.72 -17.38
CA ILE A 89 -1.33 16.02 -17.58
C ILE A 89 -1.31 16.30 -19.08
N PRO A 90 -2.48 16.48 -19.74
CA PRO A 90 -2.52 16.82 -21.15
C PRO A 90 -1.75 18.10 -21.44
N LEU A 91 -1.03 18.16 -22.56
CA LEU A 91 -0.14 19.28 -22.92
C LEU A 91 -0.89 20.63 -22.87
N GLU A 92 -2.13 20.66 -23.33
CA GLU A 92 -2.99 21.85 -23.34
C GLU A 92 -3.37 22.35 -21.93
N LYS A 93 -3.27 21.49 -20.91
CA LYS A 93 -3.56 21.82 -19.52
C LYS A 93 -2.32 22.19 -18.71
N ILE A 94 -1.12 22.04 -19.27
CA ILE A 94 0.14 22.34 -18.56
C ILE A 94 0.19 23.80 -18.12
N GLY A 95 -0.16 24.75 -18.99
CA GLY A 95 -0.15 26.18 -18.65
C GLY A 95 -1.11 26.53 -17.50
N ILE A 96 -2.29 25.92 -17.48
CA ILE A 96 -3.30 26.11 -16.43
C ILE A 96 -2.78 25.57 -15.09
N VAL A 97 -2.21 24.36 -15.11
CA VAL A 97 -1.62 23.75 -13.92
C VAL A 97 -0.43 24.57 -13.41
N TRP A 98 0.44 25.03 -14.32
CA TRP A 98 1.58 25.88 -14.00
C TRP A 98 1.15 27.16 -13.30
N ASN A 99 0.21 27.90 -13.88
CA ASN A 99 -0.28 29.15 -13.30
C ASN A 99 -0.89 28.94 -11.91
N LYS A 100 -1.71 27.90 -11.72
CA LYS A 100 -2.26 27.56 -10.40
C LYS A 100 -1.20 27.20 -9.37
N LEU A 101 -0.13 26.52 -9.78
CA LEU A 101 0.99 26.20 -8.89
C LEU A 101 1.80 27.46 -8.53
N GLN A 102 2.00 28.37 -9.48
CA GLN A 102 2.67 29.65 -9.23
C GLN A 102 1.86 30.55 -8.30
N GLU A 103 0.54 30.62 -8.47
CA GLU A 103 -0.38 31.30 -7.54
C GLU A 103 -0.25 30.71 -6.13
N ARG A 104 -0.21 29.38 -6.00
CA ARG A 104 -0.02 28.72 -4.71
C ARG A 104 1.34 29.01 -4.07
N ARG A 105 2.42 29.08 -4.84
CA ARG A 105 3.76 29.44 -4.31
C ARG A 105 3.82 30.87 -3.78
N ARG A 106 3.13 31.79 -4.45
CA ARG A 106 3.10 33.22 -4.09
C ARG A 106 2.24 33.51 -2.88
N SER A 107 1.38 32.58 -2.45
CA SER A 107 0.58 32.75 -1.24
C SER A 107 1.47 32.72 0.00
N PRO A 108 1.52 33.79 0.82
CA PRO A 108 2.36 33.88 2.01
C PRO A 108 1.91 32.93 3.14
N ALA A 109 0.81 32.20 2.96
CA ALA A 109 0.26 31.25 3.93
C ALA A 109 0.92 29.85 3.89
N MET A 110 1.89 29.61 3.01
CA MET A 110 2.53 28.29 2.85
C MET A 110 3.82 28.16 3.68
N LEU A 111 3.94 27.06 4.42
CA LEU A 111 5.19 26.66 5.07
C LEU A 111 6.27 26.34 4.00
N PRO A 112 7.56 26.64 4.24
CA PRO A 112 8.65 26.39 3.27
C PRO A 112 8.68 24.96 2.69
N ILE A 113 8.30 23.95 3.47
CA ILE A 113 8.26 22.55 3.04
C ILE A 113 7.18 22.26 1.98
N ALA A 114 6.11 23.05 1.95
CA ALA A 114 5.05 22.92 0.97
C ALA A 114 5.45 23.50 -0.40
N GLN A 115 6.42 24.43 -0.41
CA GLN A 115 6.97 24.98 -1.65
C GLN A 115 7.82 23.92 -2.38
N THR A 116 8.67 23.17 -1.65
CA THR A 116 9.50 22.09 -2.22
C THR A 116 8.68 20.92 -2.76
N GLY A 117 7.54 20.60 -2.16
CA GLY A 117 6.65 19.54 -2.64
C GLY A 117 6.05 19.81 -4.03
N ALA A 118 5.81 21.09 -4.35
CA ALA A 118 5.31 21.50 -5.66
C ALA A 118 6.37 21.41 -6.78
N ASP A 119 7.66 21.39 -6.42
CA ASP A 119 8.77 21.22 -7.37
C ASP A 119 9.00 19.76 -7.74
N ILE A 120 8.87 18.84 -6.79
CA ILE A 120 9.05 17.39 -7.02
C ILE A 120 8.05 16.83 -8.03
N THR A 121 6.82 17.38 -8.06
CA THR A 121 5.80 16.99 -9.03
C THR A 121 6.16 17.30 -10.49
N PHE A 122 7.10 18.21 -10.75
CA PHE A 122 7.55 18.55 -12.12
C PHE A 122 8.70 17.68 -12.62
N LEU A 123 9.60 17.24 -11.74
CA LEU A 123 10.77 16.42 -12.13
C LEU A 123 10.42 14.96 -12.45
N SER A 124 9.16 14.57 -12.25
CA SER A 124 8.68 13.19 -12.40
C SER A 124 7.80 12.99 -13.64
N CYS A 125 7.65 14.01 -14.48
CA CYS A 125 6.92 13.97 -15.76
C CYS A 125 7.86 13.79 -16.94
#